data_AF-A0A1R4H8T1-F1
#
_entry.id   AF-A0A1R4H8T1-F1
#
_cell.length_a   1.000
_cell.length_b   1.000
_cell.length_c   1.000
_cell.angle_alpha   90.00
_cell.angle_beta   90.00
_cell.angle_gamma   90.00
#
_symmetry.space_group_name_H-M   'P 1'
#
loop_
_entity.id
_entity.type
_entity.pdbx_description
1 polymer ?
#
loop_
_entity_poly.entity_id
_entity_poly.type
_entity_poly.pdbx_seq_one_letter_code
_entity_poly.pdbx_strand_id
1 'polypeptide(L)'
;MSLFRSNKMTIITKAKLILTISLIFVLTDTAVNTAQANVIKQAPIIAKLQKLKPPQVLSKETNKWMKRWVGTNLEADGFEFYELSGATSINLKVHKIDPTDLEDGYQAYGTFVTRGGSANFDIELAYYNLAAILGHDDIIRPVVRYSLGAKATAAFKTLLEKDRLTITDINARRLVRIDRILTRIATTPSLLGCLKTKKHDSYAEYKSIADISRAAQGDPIKNNPIIAALQASNPQPVANKKITLQAGYTGDLLQLAREYSIVMTLDVIFQQWDRYNNVNVGLAKDSANVAHFYMTDSGGADMSDYLPSIKRNLSYFNRYDRKTIAKLKQLYLFLNNPAQGFLGYTDAEAFVVDLGLYSEFKPAEYVRMLKRNLQFLLAKVSLTTREYGINAYLP
;
A
#
# COMPACT_ATOMS: atom_id res chain seq x y z
N MET A 1 -88.01 -29.77 27.93
CA MET A 1 -88.11 -31.16 27.46
C MET A 1 -87.81 -31.17 25.97
N SER A 2 -86.88 -32.04 25.54
CA SER A 2 -86.62 -32.51 24.16
C SER A 2 -86.07 -31.52 23.13
N LEU A 3 -84.75 -31.50 22.83
CA LEU A 3 -83.97 -32.45 21.99
C LEU A 3 -84.30 -32.28 20.49
N PHE A 4 -83.40 -31.70 19.69
CA PHE A 4 -82.17 -32.26 19.06
C PHE A 4 -82.44 -32.87 17.67
N ARG A 5 -81.65 -32.41 16.69
CA ARG A 5 -80.95 -33.13 15.60
C ARG A 5 -81.04 -32.38 14.27
N SER A 6 -80.09 -32.40 13.35
CA SER A 6 -78.65 -32.73 13.27
C SER A 6 -78.35 -32.92 11.78
N ASN A 7 -77.24 -32.32 11.31
CA ASN A 7 -76.38 -32.74 10.20
C ASN A 7 -76.93 -32.74 8.76
N LYS A 8 -76.25 -32.01 7.87
CA LYS A 8 -75.09 -32.54 7.11
C LYS A 8 -74.34 -31.45 6.33
N MET A 9 -73.00 -31.53 6.43
CA MET A 9 -72.00 -30.78 5.67
C MET A 9 -72.09 -31.05 4.16
N THR A 10 -71.84 -30.01 3.37
CA THR A 10 -71.05 -30.06 2.12
C THR A 10 -70.40 -28.67 2.03
N ILE A 11 -69.15 -28.46 2.48
CA ILE A 11 -67.90 -28.55 1.69
C ILE A 11 -68.09 -28.01 0.26
N ILE A 12 -67.34 -26.95 -0.05
CA ILE A 12 -67.23 -26.20 -1.34
C ILE A 12 -67.94 -24.83 -1.33
N THR A 13 -67.42 -23.90 -0.53
CA THR A 13 -67.38 -22.48 -0.91
C THR A 13 -65.99 -21.91 -0.63
N LYS A 14 -65.13 -22.09 -1.63
CA LYS A 14 -63.85 -21.44 -1.96
C LYS A 14 -63.57 -20.17 -1.12
N ALA A 15 -62.62 -20.18 -0.19
CA ALA A 15 -61.18 -20.01 -0.47
C ALA A 15 -60.85 -18.80 -1.37
N LYS A 16 -61.20 -17.58 -0.93
CA LYS A 16 -60.60 -16.30 -1.35
C LYS A 16 -60.69 -15.28 -0.21
N LEU A 17 -59.98 -15.56 0.88
CA LEU A 17 -59.63 -14.57 1.91
C LEU A 17 -58.32 -14.98 2.62
N ILE A 18 -57.34 -15.41 1.82
CA ILE A 18 -55.92 -15.54 2.21
C ILE A 18 -55.14 -15.02 1.00
N LEU A 19 -55.15 -13.70 0.83
CA LEU A 19 -54.16 -12.92 0.11
C LEU A 19 -54.53 -11.47 0.39
N THR A 20 -53.55 -10.61 0.67
CA THR A 20 -53.70 -9.16 0.92
C THR A 20 -54.28 -8.78 2.30
N ILE A 21 -53.46 -8.90 3.35
CA ILE A 21 -52.85 -7.77 4.10
C ILE A 21 -51.89 -8.43 5.09
N SER A 22 -50.77 -8.91 4.55
CA SER A 22 -49.52 -9.11 5.30
C SER A 22 -48.63 -7.92 4.97
N LEU A 23 -49.08 -6.72 5.33
CA LEU A 23 -48.31 -5.49 5.18
C LEU A 23 -48.47 -4.70 6.48
N ILE A 24 -47.35 -4.23 7.01
CA ILE A 24 -47.13 -3.62 8.34
C ILE A 24 -46.59 -4.62 9.37
N PHE A 25 -45.46 -5.25 9.04
CA PHE A 25 -44.36 -5.48 9.99
C PHE A 25 -43.05 -5.45 9.19
N VAL A 26 -42.20 -4.48 9.54
CA VAL A 26 -40.80 -4.32 9.11
C VAL A 26 -40.57 -4.05 7.61
N LEU A 27 -41.00 -2.86 7.16
CA LEU A 27 -40.32 -2.12 6.08
C LEU A 27 -39.64 -0.89 6.69
N THR A 28 -38.70 -1.12 7.61
CA THR A 28 -37.41 -0.45 7.47
C THR A 28 -36.49 -1.50 6.89
N ASP A 29 -36.77 -1.83 5.63
CA ASP A 29 -35.78 -2.46 4.78
C ASP A 29 -34.62 -1.49 4.80
N THR A 30 -33.59 -1.95 5.51
CA THR A 30 -32.21 -1.54 5.35
C THR A 30 -32.02 -0.94 3.97
N ALA A 31 -31.74 0.35 3.92
CA ALA A 31 -31.00 0.90 2.80
C ALA A 31 -29.74 0.03 2.70
N VAL A 32 -29.80 -1.00 1.87
CA VAL A 32 -28.65 -1.73 1.43
C VAL A 32 -27.85 -0.66 0.72
N ASN A 33 -26.89 -0.08 1.45
CA ASN A 33 -25.79 0.65 0.87
C ASN A 33 -25.16 -0.33 -0.11
N THR A 34 -25.65 -0.34 -1.35
CA THR A 34 -25.04 -1.03 -2.48
C THR A 34 -23.80 -0.24 -2.87
N ALA A 35 -22.87 -0.14 -1.92
CA ALA A 35 -21.48 0.07 -2.21
C ALA A 35 -21.01 -1.17 -2.96
N GLN A 36 -21.18 -1.12 -4.28
CA GLN A 36 -20.67 -2.14 -5.17
C GLN A 36 -19.16 -2.23 -4.94
N ALA A 37 -18.69 -3.42 -4.57
CA ALA A 37 -17.26 -3.66 -4.52
C ALA A 37 -16.63 -3.34 -5.86
N ASN A 38 -15.46 -2.72 -5.81
CA ASN A 38 -14.72 -2.46 -7.02
C ASN A 38 -14.06 -3.75 -7.48
N VAL A 39 -14.58 -4.35 -8.56
CA VAL A 39 -13.77 -5.26 -9.37
C VAL A 39 -12.50 -4.50 -9.77
N ILE A 40 -11.34 -5.09 -9.53
CA ILE A 40 -10.08 -4.47 -9.91
C ILE A 40 -9.98 -4.49 -11.43
N LYS A 41 -10.40 -3.40 -12.08
CA LYS A 41 -10.44 -3.31 -13.54
C LYS A 41 -9.03 -3.21 -14.14
N GLN A 42 -8.17 -2.41 -13.52
CA GLN A 42 -6.77 -2.20 -13.95
C GLN A 42 -5.95 -1.49 -12.86
N ALA A 43 -4.63 -1.61 -12.95
CA ALA A 43 -3.67 -0.71 -12.31
C ALA A 43 -3.16 0.29 -13.37
N PRO A 44 -3.68 1.54 -13.43
CA PRO A 44 -3.52 2.43 -14.58
C PRO A 44 -2.06 2.71 -14.95
N ILE A 45 -1.21 3.01 -13.96
CA ILE A 45 0.22 3.24 -14.17
C ILE A 45 0.89 2.00 -14.74
N ILE A 46 0.68 0.83 -14.13
CA ILE A 46 1.28 -0.43 -14.58
C ILE A 46 0.84 -0.77 -16.01
N ALA A 47 -0.45 -0.62 -16.31
CA ALA A 47 -0.99 -0.84 -17.65
C ALA A 47 -0.39 0.13 -18.69
N LYS A 48 -0.14 1.39 -18.33
CA LYS A 48 0.54 2.37 -19.19
C LYS A 48 2.00 2.00 -19.44
N LEU A 49 2.73 1.58 -18.41
CA LEU A 49 4.13 1.14 -18.54
C LEU A 49 4.28 -0.05 -19.50
N GLN A 50 3.35 -1.00 -19.47
CA GLN A 50 3.31 -2.13 -20.40
C GLN A 50 2.97 -1.74 -21.84
N LYS A 51 2.35 -0.58 -22.06
CA LYS A 51 1.96 -0.07 -23.39
C LYS A 51 2.97 0.90 -24.00
N LEU A 52 4.07 1.21 -23.31
CA LEU A 52 5.14 2.03 -23.86
C LEU A 52 5.77 1.38 -25.10
N LYS A 53 6.50 2.17 -25.90
CA LYS A 53 7.23 1.70 -27.08
C LYS A 53 8.71 2.11 -26.96
N PRO A 54 9.62 1.20 -26.55
CA PRO A 54 9.37 -0.19 -26.14
C PRO A 54 8.65 -0.30 -24.79
N PRO A 55 7.92 -1.40 -24.52
CA PRO A 55 7.30 -1.64 -23.22
C PRO A 55 8.32 -1.64 -22.09
N GLN A 56 7.97 -1.09 -20.94
CA GLN A 56 8.82 -1.25 -19.77
C GLN A 56 8.71 -2.67 -19.23
N VAL A 57 9.85 -3.31 -18.99
CA VAL A 57 9.91 -4.62 -18.34
C VAL A 57 9.58 -4.43 -16.86
N LEU A 58 8.51 -5.10 -16.41
CA LEU A 58 8.13 -5.17 -15.00
C LEU A 58 8.72 -6.42 -14.36
N SER A 59 8.91 -6.39 -13.05
CA SER A 59 9.38 -7.55 -12.30
C SER A 59 8.43 -8.76 -12.45
N LYS A 60 8.97 -9.96 -12.22
CA LYS A 60 8.17 -11.20 -12.24
C LYS A 60 7.04 -11.15 -11.21
N GLU A 61 7.32 -10.62 -10.02
CA GLU A 61 6.34 -10.48 -8.96
C GLU A 61 5.22 -9.51 -9.34
N THR A 62 5.54 -8.32 -9.84
CA THR A 62 4.51 -7.39 -10.33
C THR A 62 3.62 -8.03 -11.38
N ASN A 63 4.19 -8.70 -12.39
CA ASN A 63 3.41 -9.37 -13.43
C ASN A 63 2.50 -10.48 -12.86
N LYS A 64 3.04 -11.32 -11.97
CA LYS A 64 2.28 -12.38 -11.28
C LYS A 64 1.13 -11.79 -10.48
N TRP A 65 1.37 -10.71 -9.75
CA TRP A 65 0.37 -10.11 -8.89
C TRP A 65 -0.69 -9.31 -9.64
N MET A 66 -0.33 -8.55 -10.67
CA MET A 66 -1.32 -7.86 -11.49
C MET A 66 -2.26 -8.85 -12.19
N LYS A 67 -1.75 -9.99 -12.68
CA LYS A 67 -2.59 -11.06 -13.22
C LYS A 67 -3.56 -11.65 -12.19
N ARG A 68 -3.11 -11.76 -10.93
CA ARG A 68 -3.94 -12.27 -9.84
C ARG A 68 -5.02 -11.27 -9.43
N TRP A 69 -4.69 -9.99 -9.31
CA TRP A 69 -5.63 -8.97 -8.83
C TRP A 69 -6.64 -8.52 -9.87
N VAL A 70 -6.24 -8.33 -11.13
CA VAL A 70 -7.16 -7.85 -12.18
C VAL A 70 -8.34 -8.83 -12.32
N GLY A 71 -9.56 -8.31 -12.24
CA GLY A 71 -10.80 -9.09 -12.25
C GLY A 71 -11.19 -9.67 -10.87
N THR A 72 -10.37 -9.53 -9.83
CA THR A 72 -10.74 -9.97 -8.48
C THR A 72 -11.87 -9.11 -7.92
N ASN A 73 -12.89 -9.80 -7.39
CA ASN A 73 -13.95 -9.25 -6.56
C ASN A 73 -13.94 -9.97 -5.21
N LEU A 74 -13.58 -9.27 -4.12
CA LEU A 74 -13.54 -9.87 -2.79
C LEU A 74 -14.94 -10.18 -2.21
N GLU A 75 -16.00 -9.72 -2.85
CA GLU A 75 -17.38 -10.08 -2.49
C GLU A 75 -17.84 -11.39 -3.15
N ALA A 76 -17.04 -11.95 -4.06
CA ALA A 76 -17.36 -13.24 -4.67
C ALA A 76 -17.18 -14.39 -3.66
N ASP A 77 -17.84 -15.51 -3.95
CA ASP A 77 -17.64 -16.75 -3.20
C ASP A 77 -16.18 -17.20 -3.26
N GLY A 78 -15.71 -17.80 -2.17
CA GLY A 78 -14.33 -18.29 -2.05
C GLY A 78 -13.35 -17.35 -1.35
N PHE A 79 -13.77 -16.16 -0.92
CA PHE A 79 -12.97 -15.28 -0.05
C PHE A 79 -13.51 -15.22 1.38
N GLU A 80 -12.60 -15.30 2.34
CA GLU A 80 -12.87 -15.28 3.78
C GLU A 80 -12.06 -14.20 4.52
N PHE A 81 -12.66 -13.69 5.59
CA PHE A 81 -12.18 -12.52 6.34
C PHE A 81 -12.33 -12.74 7.86
N TYR A 82 -11.41 -13.49 8.45
CA TYR A 82 -11.48 -13.86 9.87
C TYR A 82 -10.28 -13.37 10.69
N GLU A 83 -9.35 -12.62 10.09
CA GLU A 83 -8.10 -12.25 10.74
C GLU A 83 -7.70 -10.79 10.49
N LEU A 84 -7.31 -10.10 11.57
CA LEU A 84 -6.61 -8.80 11.50
C LEU A 84 -5.10 -9.02 11.49
N SER A 85 -4.37 -8.09 10.90
CA SER A 85 -2.91 -8.07 10.96
C SER A 85 -2.37 -6.68 11.31
N GLY A 86 -1.12 -6.68 11.75
CA GLY A 86 -0.37 -5.50 12.16
C GLY A 86 -0.66 -5.08 13.60
N ALA A 87 0.37 -4.55 14.27
CA ALA A 87 0.30 -4.12 15.67
C ALA A 87 -0.23 -2.68 15.76
N THR A 88 0.42 -1.79 15.02
CA THR A 88 0.15 -0.35 15.01
C THR A 88 -0.84 -0.02 13.90
N SER A 89 -0.55 -0.47 12.67
CA SER A 89 -1.46 -0.42 11.52
C SER A 89 -2.38 -1.63 11.55
N ILE A 90 -3.69 -1.39 11.47
CA ILE A 90 -4.71 -2.44 11.57
C ILE A 90 -5.23 -2.73 10.18
N ASN A 91 -4.94 -3.94 9.70
CA ASN A 91 -5.24 -4.35 8.33
C ASN A 91 -6.08 -5.62 8.32
N LEU A 92 -6.91 -5.79 7.30
CA LEU A 92 -7.71 -7.00 7.13
C LEU A 92 -6.93 -8.01 6.28
N LYS A 93 -6.68 -9.22 6.78
CA LYS A 93 -6.13 -10.29 5.94
C LYS A 93 -7.21 -10.83 5.01
N VAL A 94 -6.82 -11.09 3.77
CA VAL A 94 -7.69 -11.67 2.75
C VAL A 94 -7.23 -13.10 2.51
N HIS A 95 -8.12 -14.04 2.80
CA HIS A 95 -7.90 -15.47 2.61
C HIS A 95 -8.77 -15.95 1.45
N LYS A 96 -8.24 -16.87 0.64
CA LYS A 96 -9.00 -17.52 -0.44
C LYS A 96 -9.08 -19.01 -0.14
N ILE A 97 -10.27 -19.59 -0.28
CA ILE A 97 -10.46 -21.04 -0.11
C ILE A 97 -9.50 -21.77 -1.05
N ASP A 98 -8.74 -22.69 -0.49
CA ASP A 98 -7.80 -23.54 -1.20
C ASP A 98 -8.00 -25.00 -0.78
N PRO A 99 -8.72 -25.81 -1.59
CA PRO A 99 -8.95 -27.22 -1.28
C PRO A 99 -7.66 -28.06 -1.25
N THR A 100 -6.54 -27.52 -1.72
CA THR A 100 -5.24 -28.19 -1.70
C THR A 100 -4.44 -27.92 -0.42
N ASP A 101 -4.87 -26.93 0.36
CA ASP A 101 -4.35 -26.70 1.71
C ASP A 101 -5.09 -27.61 2.69
N LEU A 102 -4.44 -28.71 3.09
CA LEU A 102 -5.05 -29.73 3.94
C LEU A 102 -5.05 -29.36 5.43
N GLU A 103 -4.34 -28.30 5.83
CA GLU A 103 -4.25 -27.87 7.23
C GLU A 103 -5.33 -26.83 7.54
N ASP A 104 -5.32 -25.73 6.78
CA ASP A 104 -6.21 -24.60 7.06
C ASP A 104 -7.36 -24.51 6.04
N GLY A 105 -7.24 -25.12 4.85
CA GLY A 105 -8.23 -24.99 3.78
C GLY A 105 -8.24 -23.62 3.08
N TYR A 106 -7.26 -22.76 3.37
CA TYR A 106 -7.18 -21.40 2.87
C TYR A 106 -5.75 -20.98 2.51
N GLN A 107 -5.59 -20.31 1.37
CA GLN A 107 -4.35 -19.61 1.03
C GLN A 107 -4.42 -18.13 1.37
N ALA A 108 -3.35 -17.60 1.96
CA ALA A 108 -3.18 -16.15 2.15
C ALA A 108 -3.12 -15.43 0.79
N TYR A 109 -4.16 -14.67 0.46
CA TYR A 109 -4.29 -13.99 -0.83
C TYR A 109 -3.65 -12.60 -0.80
N GLY A 110 -3.81 -11.87 0.30
CA GLY A 110 -3.27 -10.54 0.48
C GLY A 110 -3.72 -9.87 1.77
N THR A 111 -3.58 -8.55 1.81
CA THR A 111 -3.94 -7.74 2.97
C THR A 111 -4.58 -6.44 2.48
N PHE A 112 -5.79 -6.16 2.94
CA PHE A 112 -6.43 -4.87 2.72
C PHE A 112 -5.95 -3.86 3.76
N VAL A 113 -5.48 -2.72 3.27
CA VAL A 113 -5.02 -1.59 4.09
C VAL A 113 -5.91 -0.39 3.82
N THR A 114 -6.44 0.18 4.89
CA THR A 114 -7.15 1.47 4.84
C THR A 114 -6.42 2.48 5.71
N ARG A 115 -6.89 3.72 5.67
CA ARG A 115 -6.32 4.81 6.44
C ARG A 115 -6.78 4.71 7.90
N GLY A 116 -5.81 4.55 8.79
CA GLY A 116 -6.03 4.37 10.24
C GLY A 116 -5.16 5.27 11.13
N GLY A 117 -4.43 6.23 10.56
CA GLY A 117 -3.53 7.12 11.30
C GLY A 117 -2.10 6.59 11.53
N SER A 118 -1.86 5.31 11.26
CA SER A 118 -0.50 4.75 11.09
C SER A 118 -0.32 4.03 9.75
N ALA A 119 -1.37 4.01 8.94
CA ALA A 119 -1.37 3.52 7.59
C ALA A 119 -2.01 4.57 6.69
N ASN A 120 -1.39 4.78 5.54
CA ASN A 120 -1.84 5.68 4.49
C ASN A 120 -1.81 4.93 3.15
N PHE A 121 -2.97 4.42 2.73
CA PHE A 121 -3.04 3.62 1.51
C PHE A 121 -2.77 4.44 0.24
N ASP A 122 -3.02 5.76 0.25
CA ASP A 122 -2.70 6.63 -0.90
C ASP A 122 -1.20 6.61 -1.16
N ILE A 123 -0.41 6.70 -0.09
CA ILE A 123 1.04 6.69 -0.18
C ILE A 123 1.56 5.29 -0.48
N GLU A 124 0.98 4.22 0.08
CA GLU A 124 1.33 2.85 -0.32
C GLU A 124 1.20 2.67 -1.85
N LEU A 125 0.10 3.14 -2.44
CA LEU A 125 -0.13 3.12 -3.89
C LEU A 125 0.88 3.98 -4.64
N ALA A 126 1.05 5.24 -4.22
CA ALA A 126 1.93 6.19 -4.88
C ALA A 126 3.40 5.80 -4.82
N TYR A 127 3.83 5.23 -3.70
CA TYR A 127 5.19 4.74 -3.50
C TYR A 127 5.51 3.60 -4.46
N TYR A 128 4.64 2.59 -4.53
CA TYR A 128 4.79 1.46 -5.45
C TYR A 128 4.70 1.91 -6.92
N ASN A 129 3.69 2.71 -7.28
CA ASN A 129 3.51 3.17 -8.66
C ASN A 129 4.67 4.06 -9.13
N LEU A 130 5.21 4.94 -8.26
CA LEU A 130 6.38 5.73 -8.60
C LEU A 130 7.63 4.84 -8.72
N ALA A 131 7.84 3.88 -7.84
CA ALA A 131 8.93 2.91 -7.98
C ALA A 131 8.84 2.14 -9.31
N ALA A 132 7.64 1.73 -9.71
CA ALA A 132 7.40 1.11 -11.01
C ALA A 132 7.74 2.05 -12.17
N ILE A 133 7.33 3.32 -12.13
CA ILE A 133 7.71 4.33 -13.14
C ILE A 133 9.24 4.46 -13.25
N LEU A 134 9.94 4.38 -12.12
CA LEU A 134 11.39 4.46 -12.07
C LEU A 134 12.07 3.18 -12.59
N GLY A 135 11.36 2.05 -12.63
CA GLY A 135 11.86 0.74 -13.07
C GLY A 135 12.37 -0.13 -11.91
N HIS A 136 11.83 0.10 -10.72
CA HIS A 136 12.22 -0.54 -9.46
C HIS A 136 11.00 -1.09 -8.72
N ASP A 137 10.06 -1.70 -9.45
CA ASP A 137 8.88 -2.34 -8.86
C ASP A 137 9.20 -3.66 -8.12
N ASP A 138 10.42 -4.17 -8.28
CA ASP A 138 10.96 -5.36 -7.61
C ASP A 138 11.33 -5.12 -6.14
N ILE A 139 11.66 -3.89 -5.76
CA ILE A 139 12.10 -3.56 -4.39
C ILE A 139 10.96 -3.11 -3.47
N ILE A 140 9.73 -3.00 -3.97
CA ILE A 140 8.56 -2.56 -3.20
C ILE A 140 7.46 -3.62 -3.30
N ARG A 141 6.83 -3.94 -2.17
CA ARG A 141 5.69 -4.88 -2.13
C ARG A 141 4.57 -4.36 -3.04
N PRO A 142 4.13 -5.14 -4.05
CA PRO A 142 3.10 -4.67 -4.95
C PRO A 142 1.78 -4.40 -4.23
N VAL A 143 1.09 -3.35 -4.70
CA VAL A 143 -0.20 -2.92 -4.17
C VAL A 143 -1.13 -2.50 -5.31
N VAL A 144 -2.43 -2.59 -5.07
CA VAL A 144 -3.44 -2.14 -6.04
C VAL A 144 -4.60 -1.46 -5.33
N ARG A 145 -5.17 -0.44 -5.96
CA ARG A 145 -6.30 0.31 -5.43
C ARG A 145 -7.49 -0.62 -5.25
N TYR A 146 -8.17 -0.51 -4.10
CA TYR A 146 -9.38 -1.30 -3.83
C TYR A 146 -10.37 -0.53 -2.95
N SER A 147 -11.65 -0.86 -3.08
CA SER A 147 -12.66 -0.42 -2.13
C SER A 147 -13.38 -1.65 -1.61
N LEU A 148 -13.40 -1.84 -0.29
CA LEU A 148 -14.11 -2.99 0.29
C LEU A 148 -15.61 -2.87 0.01
N GLY A 149 -16.22 -3.98 -0.38
CA GLY A 149 -17.68 -4.11 -0.46
C GLY A 149 -18.28 -4.44 0.90
N ALA A 150 -19.58 -4.71 0.90
CA ALA A 150 -20.37 -4.88 2.11
C ALA A 150 -19.94 -6.09 2.96
N LYS A 151 -19.72 -7.27 2.34
CA LYS A 151 -19.32 -8.50 3.03
C LYS A 151 -17.98 -8.29 3.74
N ALA A 152 -16.97 -7.85 3.01
CA ALA A 152 -15.63 -7.66 3.59
C ALA A 152 -15.61 -6.50 4.62
N THR A 153 -16.37 -5.44 4.40
CA THR A 153 -16.49 -4.32 5.34
C THR A 153 -17.17 -4.75 6.64
N ALA A 154 -18.25 -5.54 6.56
CA ALA A 154 -18.93 -6.08 7.74
C ALA A 154 -18.01 -6.98 8.55
N ALA A 155 -17.30 -7.91 7.89
CA ALA A 155 -16.32 -8.77 8.55
C ALA A 155 -15.19 -7.95 9.21
N PHE A 156 -14.67 -6.92 8.53
CA PHE A 156 -13.65 -6.05 9.11
C PHE A 156 -14.16 -5.31 10.35
N LYS A 157 -15.39 -4.78 10.29
CA LYS A 157 -16.06 -4.14 11.43
C LYS A 157 -16.17 -5.09 12.62
N THR A 158 -16.69 -6.30 12.41
CA THR A 158 -16.83 -7.31 13.48
C THR A 158 -15.49 -7.66 14.11
N LEU A 159 -14.44 -7.82 13.30
CA LEU A 159 -13.10 -8.09 13.80
C LEU A 159 -12.53 -6.91 14.62
N LEU A 160 -12.73 -5.69 14.17
CA LEU A 160 -12.31 -4.47 14.88
C LEU A 160 -13.05 -4.32 16.23
N GLU A 161 -14.36 -4.56 16.25
CA GLU A 161 -15.17 -4.52 17.46
C GLU A 161 -14.75 -5.61 18.45
N LYS A 162 -14.45 -6.82 17.97
CA LYS A 162 -13.90 -7.89 18.81
C LYS A 162 -12.54 -7.52 19.38
N ASP A 163 -11.63 -7.01 18.54
CA ASP A 163 -10.28 -6.61 18.96
C ASP A 163 -10.35 -5.49 20.01
N ARG A 164 -11.26 -4.52 19.83
CA ARG A 164 -11.55 -3.44 20.78
C ARG A 164 -11.85 -3.94 22.20
N LEU A 165 -12.59 -5.03 22.33
CA LEU A 165 -12.97 -5.61 23.63
C LEU A 165 -11.81 -6.29 24.35
N THR A 166 -10.72 -6.61 23.64
CA THR A 166 -9.55 -7.31 24.19
C THR A 166 -8.39 -6.38 24.55
N ILE A 167 -8.51 -5.08 24.23
CA ILE A 167 -7.45 -4.09 24.42
C ILE A 167 -7.46 -3.57 25.87
N THR A 168 -6.34 -3.75 26.56
CA THR A 168 -6.03 -3.12 27.87
C THR A 168 -5.44 -1.71 27.69
N ASP A 169 -5.42 -0.89 28.75
CA ASP A 169 -4.91 0.50 28.75
C ASP A 169 -3.52 0.69 28.11
N ILE A 170 -2.63 -0.30 28.22
CA ILE A 170 -1.27 -0.29 27.63
C ILE A 170 -1.29 -0.10 26.09
N ASN A 171 -2.42 -0.40 25.42
CA ASN A 171 -2.60 -0.34 23.97
C ASN A 171 -3.52 0.81 23.51
N ALA A 172 -3.67 1.89 24.29
CA ALA A 172 -4.56 3.02 23.99
C ALA A 172 -4.42 3.59 22.56
N ARG A 173 -3.21 3.57 21.97
CA ARG A 173 -3.01 4.01 20.58
C ARG A 173 -3.72 3.12 19.56
N ARG A 174 -3.80 1.81 19.80
CA ARG A 174 -4.51 0.87 18.92
C ARG A 174 -6.01 1.14 18.99
N LEU A 175 -6.55 1.39 20.19
CA LEU A 175 -7.95 1.75 20.40
C LEU A 175 -8.37 2.99 19.58
N VAL A 176 -7.59 4.08 19.66
CA VAL A 176 -7.84 5.30 18.87
C VAL A 176 -7.91 5.02 17.37
N ARG A 177 -7.11 4.08 16.87
CA ARG A 177 -7.09 3.71 15.44
C ARG A 177 -8.26 2.84 15.06
N ILE A 178 -8.66 1.90 15.92
CA ILE A 178 -9.89 1.12 15.73
C ILE A 178 -11.07 2.08 15.60
N ASP A 179 -11.21 3.03 16.53
CA ASP A 179 -12.32 3.98 16.52
C ASP A 179 -12.33 4.82 15.24
N ARG A 180 -11.17 5.29 14.77
CA ARG A 180 -11.06 6.01 13.48
C ARG A 180 -11.51 5.17 12.29
N ILE A 181 -11.15 3.89 12.23
CA ILE A 181 -11.56 2.99 11.14
C ILE A 181 -13.07 2.71 11.23
N LEU A 182 -13.58 2.42 12.43
CA LEU A 182 -15.02 2.21 12.66
C LEU A 182 -15.84 3.45 12.27
N THR A 183 -15.38 4.65 12.59
CA THR A 183 -16.03 5.91 12.14
C THR A 183 -16.04 6.02 10.61
N ARG A 184 -14.96 5.64 9.92
CA ARG A 184 -14.92 5.64 8.44
C ARG A 184 -15.89 4.63 7.85
N ILE A 185 -15.96 3.42 8.42
CA ILE A 185 -16.93 2.40 8.03
C ILE A 185 -18.37 2.93 8.18
N ALA A 186 -18.65 3.67 9.25
CA ALA A 186 -19.99 4.20 9.52
C ALA A 186 -20.38 5.39 8.62
N THR A 187 -19.41 6.17 8.14
CA THR A 187 -19.66 7.45 7.46
C THR A 187 -19.44 7.42 5.95
N THR A 188 -18.91 6.32 5.40
CA THR A 188 -18.64 6.18 3.96
C THR A 188 -19.42 5.01 3.37
N PRO A 189 -19.98 5.13 2.16
CA PRO A 189 -20.65 4.01 1.50
C PRO A 189 -19.71 2.82 1.31
N SER A 190 -18.47 3.07 0.91
CA SER A 190 -17.45 2.05 0.67
C SER A 190 -16.13 2.43 1.34
N LEU A 191 -15.49 1.47 2.03
CA LEU A 191 -14.22 1.72 2.69
C LEU A 191 -13.06 1.67 1.67
N LEU A 192 -12.54 2.85 1.33
CA LEU A 192 -11.40 3.01 0.43
C LEU A 192 -10.11 2.44 1.05
N GLY A 193 -9.27 1.85 0.21
CA GLY A 193 -7.97 1.35 0.61
C GLY A 193 -7.13 0.83 -0.56
N CYS A 194 -6.17 -0.04 -0.23
CA CYS A 194 -5.42 -0.81 -1.20
C CYS A 194 -5.29 -2.27 -0.75
N LEU A 195 -5.09 -3.15 -1.73
CA LEU A 195 -4.75 -4.55 -1.50
C LEU A 195 -3.26 -4.73 -1.73
N LYS A 196 -2.58 -5.20 -0.69
CA LYS A 196 -1.18 -5.58 -0.71
C LYS A 196 -1.07 -7.07 -0.92
N THR A 197 -0.14 -7.49 -1.75
CA THR A 197 0.19 -8.91 -1.99
C THR A 197 0.68 -9.60 -0.72
N LYS A 198 0.80 -10.92 -0.63
CA LYS A 198 1.53 -11.55 0.50
C LYS A 198 2.98 -11.03 0.53
N LYS A 199 3.59 -10.93 1.72
CA LYS A 199 5.04 -10.69 1.82
C LYS A 199 5.80 -11.80 1.07
N HIS A 200 6.99 -11.50 0.54
CA HIS A 200 7.85 -12.50 -0.07
C HIS A 200 8.17 -13.60 0.96
N ASP A 201 8.22 -14.87 0.55
CA ASP A 201 8.38 -15.98 1.50
C ASP A 201 9.73 -15.95 2.23
N SER A 202 10.74 -15.36 1.60
CA SER A 202 12.06 -15.13 2.22
C SER A 202 12.18 -13.74 2.87
N TYR A 203 11.07 -13.06 3.15
CA TYR A 203 11.13 -11.71 3.72
C TYR A 203 11.76 -11.73 5.11
N ALA A 204 12.69 -10.80 5.37
CA ALA A 204 13.18 -10.54 6.71
C ALA A 204 13.41 -9.04 6.93
N GLU A 205 13.20 -8.59 8.17
CA GLU A 205 13.52 -7.22 8.59
C GLU A 205 15.04 -7.05 8.72
N TYR A 206 15.58 -5.97 8.18
CA TYR A 206 17.02 -5.64 8.25
C TYR A 206 17.26 -4.55 9.29
N LYS A 207 17.35 -4.97 10.55
CA LYS A 207 17.39 -4.07 11.71
C LYS A 207 18.70 -3.32 11.85
N SER A 208 19.82 -3.89 11.40
CA SER A 208 21.17 -3.31 11.57
C SER A 208 21.47 -2.10 10.68
N ILE A 209 20.50 -1.65 9.88
CA ILE A 209 20.59 -0.37 9.17
C ILE A 209 20.05 0.80 10.00
N ALA A 210 19.30 0.53 11.07
CA ALA A 210 18.58 1.54 11.84
C ALA A 210 19.16 1.73 13.25
N ASP A 211 19.32 2.98 13.65
CA ASP A 211 19.73 3.42 14.97
C ASP A 211 18.52 3.97 15.72
N ILE A 212 17.86 3.09 16.48
CA ILE A 212 16.69 3.45 17.30
C ILE A 212 17.05 4.12 18.63
N SER A 213 18.33 4.22 18.98
CA SER A 213 18.76 4.80 20.25
C SER A 213 18.76 6.33 20.24
N ARG A 214 18.85 6.94 19.05
CA ARG A 214 19.04 8.39 18.88
C ARG A 214 17.74 9.19 18.76
N ALA A 215 16.64 8.56 18.36
CA ALA A 215 15.34 9.22 18.19
C ALA A 215 14.20 8.19 18.27
N ALA A 216 13.00 8.63 18.66
CA ALA A 216 11.82 7.77 18.73
C ALA A 216 11.42 7.14 17.38
N GLN A 217 11.91 7.69 16.26
CA GLN A 217 11.68 7.25 14.89
C GLN A 217 12.92 6.61 14.24
N GLY A 218 14.04 6.60 14.97
CA GLY A 218 15.36 6.17 14.53
C GLY A 218 15.99 7.03 13.43
N ASP A 219 17.27 6.76 13.18
CA ASP A 219 18.08 7.30 12.08
C ASP A 219 18.79 6.15 11.36
N PRO A 220 19.33 6.31 10.15
CA PRO A 220 20.22 5.32 9.57
C PRO A 220 21.54 5.24 10.36
N ILE A 221 22.05 4.01 10.55
CA ILE A 221 23.38 3.75 11.10
C ILE A 221 24.43 4.20 10.07
N LYS A 222 25.14 5.30 10.36
CA LYS A 222 26.08 5.94 9.42
C LYS A 222 27.22 5.03 8.95
N ASN A 223 27.71 4.12 9.79
CA ASN A 223 28.76 3.15 9.45
C ASN A 223 28.22 1.85 8.83
N ASN A 224 26.91 1.72 8.61
CA ASN A 224 26.35 0.62 7.84
C ASN A 224 26.92 0.68 6.41
N PRO A 225 27.44 -0.42 5.82
CA PRO A 225 28.12 -0.39 4.52
C PRO A 225 27.28 0.22 3.40
N ILE A 226 25.96 0.03 3.42
CA ILE A 226 25.03 0.54 2.41
C ILE A 226 24.84 2.04 2.60
N ILE A 227 24.61 2.51 3.83
CA ILE A 227 24.48 3.94 4.15
C ILE A 227 25.77 4.70 3.85
N ALA A 228 26.92 4.10 4.18
CA ALA A 228 28.22 4.65 3.86
C ALA A 228 28.45 4.75 2.34
N ALA A 229 28.00 3.74 1.57
CA ALA A 229 28.06 3.78 0.10
C ALA A 229 27.14 4.85 -0.52
N LEU A 230 26.17 5.36 0.23
CA LEU A 230 25.27 6.45 -0.19
C LEU A 230 25.76 7.85 0.17
N GLN A 231 26.98 7.96 0.73
CA GLN A 231 27.64 9.24 0.94
C GLN A 231 28.61 9.52 -0.21
N ALA A 232 28.40 10.60 -0.95
CA ALA A 232 29.20 11.02 -2.10
C ALA A 232 30.67 11.28 -1.75
N SER A 233 30.95 11.67 -0.50
CA SER A 233 32.30 11.87 0.05
C SER A 233 33.06 10.56 0.33
N ASN A 234 32.37 9.43 0.45
CA ASN A 234 32.99 8.12 0.68
C ASN A 234 33.46 7.49 -0.63
N PRO A 235 34.26 6.41 -0.60
CA PRO A 235 34.57 5.64 -1.81
C PRO A 235 33.32 5.14 -2.54
N GLN A 236 33.41 4.97 -3.85
CA GLN A 236 32.35 4.37 -4.65
C GLN A 236 32.20 2.88 -4.32
N PRO A 237 30.97 2.34 -4.19
CA PRO A 237 30.78 0.90 -4.12
C PRO A 237 31.14 0.26 -5.46
N VAL A 238 31.77 -0.91 -5.41
CA VAL A 238 32.14 -1.68 -6.60
C VAL A 238 31.21 -2.88 -6.77
N ALA A 239 30.98 -3.26 -8.02
CA ALA A 239 30.23 -4.46 -8.35
C ALA A 239 30.95 -5.73 -7.84
N ASN A 240 30.18 -6.79 -7.62
CA ASN A 240 30.59 -8.09 -7.10
C ASN A 240 31.17 -8.08 -5.68
N LYS A 241 31.15 -6.95 -4.96
CA LYS A 241 31.52 -6.90 -3.55
C LYS A 241 30.37 -7.42 -2.71
N LYS A 242 30.48 -8.70 -2.32
CA LYS A 242 29.51 -9.35 -1.44
C LYS A 242 29.63 -8.83 -0.01
N ILE A 243 28.49 -8.54 0.60
CA ILE A 243 28.38 -8.18 2.01
C ILE A 243 27.34 -9.07 2.69
N THR A 244 27.62 -9.48 3.93
CA THR A 244 26.65 -10.14 4.78
C THR A 244 25.82 -9.08 5.49
N LEU A 245 24.51 -9.11 5.27
CA LEU A 245 23.55 -8.18 5.89
C LEU A 245 23.14 -8.71 7.25
N GLN A 246 22.78 -10.00 7.28
CA GLN A 246 22.44 -10.76 8.48
C GLN A 246 22.56 -12.26 8.18
N ALA A 247 22.35 -13.10 9.19
CA ALA A 247 22.40 -14.56 9.04
C ALA A 247 21.49 -15.02 7.88
N GLY A 248 22.08 -15.68 6.87
CA GLY A 248 21.36 -16.17 5.69
C GLY A 248 21.05 -15.14 4.59
N TYR A 249 21.51 -13.89 4.72
CA TYR A 249 21.30 -12.82 3.74
C TYR A 249 22.62 -12.18 3.31
N THR A 250 23.02 -12.47 2.08
CA THR A 250 24.20 -11.88 1.43
C THR A 250 23.77 -11.20 0.14
N GLY A 251 24.26 -9.99 -0.10
CA GLY A 251 23.95 -9.22 -1.30
C GLY A 251 25.18 -8.54 -1.89
N ASP A 252 25.02 -7.97 -3.08
CA ASP A 252 26.04 -7.15 -3.72
C ASP A 252 25.95 -5.70 -3.25
N LEU A 253 27.05 -5.11 -2.79
CA LEU A 253 27.04 -3.77 -2.20
C LEU A 253 26.58 -2.70 -3.19
N LEU A 254 27.03 -2.74 -4.45
CA LEU A 254 26.63 -1.73 -5.45
C LEU A 254 25.15 -1.86 -5.78
N GLN A 255 24.67 -3.08 -6.00
CA GLN A 255 23.25 -3.34 -6.26
C GLN A 255 22.37 -2.86 -5.09
N LEU A 256 22.73 -3.23 -3.86
CA LEU A 256 22.00 -2.81 -2.66
C LEU A 256 22.04 -1.30 -2.46
N ALA A 257 23.17 -0.64 -2.74
CA ALA A 257 23.26 0.82 -2.68
C ALA A 257 22.35 1.47 -3.73
N ARG A 258 22.28 0.94 -4.95
CA ARG A 258 21.34 1.43 -5.98
C ARG A 258 19.89 1.31 -5.52
N GLU A 259 19.49 0.12 -5.08
CA GLU A 259 18.13 -0.14 -4.58
C GLU A 259 17.76 0.79 -3.42
N TYR A 260 18.65 0.93 -2.43
CA TYR A 260 18.38 1.77 -1.27
C TYR A 260 18.42 3.26 -1.60
N SER A 261 19.23 3.69 -2.57
CA SER A 261 19.16 5.06 -3.10
C SER A 261 17.77 5.38 -3.64
N ILE A 262 17.05 4.41 -4.22
CA ILE A 262 15.67 4.60 -4.68
C ILE A 262 14.74 4.77 -3.50
N VAL A 263 14.83 3.88 -2.51
CA VAL A 263 14.00 3.94 -1.28
C VAL A 263 14.17 5.29 -0.59
N MET A 264 15.41 5.75 -0.36
CA MET A 264 15.65 7.04 0.28
C MET A 264 15.18 8.23 -0.57
N THR A 265 15.25 8.11 -1.90
CA THR A 265 14.70 9.12 -2.82
C THR A 265 13.18 9.22 -2.71
N LEU A 266 12.49 8.07 -2.69
CA LEU A 266 11.04 8.01 -2.53
C LEU A 266 10.61 8.47 -1.13
N ASP A 267 11.40 8.16 -0.10
CA ASP A 267 11.17 8.62 1.28
C ASP A 267 11.21 10.15 1.38
N VAL A 268 12.08 10.83 0.62
CA VAL A 268 12.05 12.31 0.50
C VAL A 268 10.76 12.77 -0.17
N ILE A 269 10.38 12.16 -1.30
CA ILE A 269 9.22 12.56 -2.11
C ILE A 269 7.92 12.40 -1.32
N PHE A 270 7.75 11.29 -0.62
CA PHE A 270 6.54 10.96 0.13
C PHE A 270 6.62 11.29 1.62
N GLN A 271 7.73 11.87 2.07
CA GLN A 271 7.96 12.24 3.48
C GLN A 271 7.82 11.07 4.45
N GLN A 272 8.39 9.93 4.09
CA GLN A 272 8.42 8.76 4.97
C GLN A 272 9.13 9.12 6.28
N TRP A 273 8.46 8.93 7.41
CA TRP A 273 8.99 9.34 8.71
C TRP A 273 9.40 8.23 9.65
N ASP A 274 9.00 7.00 9.39
CA ASP A 274 9.26 5.87 10.29
C ASP A 274 10.10 4.76 9.65
N ARG A 275 10.87 5.05 8.58
CA ARG A 275 11.72 4.07 7.89
C ARG A 275 12.66 3.33 8.84
N TYR A 276 13.21 4.02 9.85
CA TYR A 276 14.25 3.52 10.75
C TYR A 276 13.70 3.07 12.12
N ASN A 277 12.44 2.66 12.20
CA ASN A 277 11.82 2.11 13.42
C ASN A 277 12.09 0.61 13.66
N ASN A 278 13.13 0.03 13.03
CA ASN A 278 13.50 -1.40 13.00
C ASN A 278 12.58 -2.39 12.26
N VAL A 279 11.40 -1.99 11.78
CA VAL A 279 10.49 -2.95 11.11
C VAL A 279 10.23 -2.61 9.64
N ASN A 280 10.59 -1.39 9.21
CA ASN A 280 10.21 -0.86 7.89
C ASN A 280 11.29 -0.96 6.82
N VAL A 281 12.46 -1.55 7.13
CA VAL A 281 13.46 -1.93 6.12
C VAL A 281 13.48 -3.45 6.01
N GLY A 282 13.08 -3.95 4.83
CA GLY A 282 12.98 -5.37 4.55
C GLY A 282 13.97 -5.84 3.49
N LEU A 283 14.28 -7.13 3.54
CA LEU A 283 15.05 -7.88 2.56
C LEU A 283 14.22 -9.04 2.02
N ALA A 284 14.43 -9.37 0.75
CA ALA A 284 13.98 -10.62 0.13
C ALA A 284 15.14 -11.25 -0.64
N LYS A 285 15.05 -12.55 -0.91
CA LYS A 285 16.03 -13.30 -1.69
C LYS A 285 15.47 -13.56 -3.08
N ASP A 286 16.29 -13.37 -4.10
CA ASP A 286 15.95 -13.78 -5.45
C ASP A 286 16.10 -15.31 -5.63
N SER A 287 15.88 -15.79 -6.86
CA SER A 287 16.05 -17.21 -7.19
C SER A 287 17.50 -17.70 -7.10
N ALA A 288 18.48 -16.80 -7.07
CA ALA A 288 19.89 -17.11 -6.86
C ALA A 288 20.30 -17.02 -5.38
N ASN A 289 19.33 -16.90 -4.44
CA ASN A 289 19.55 -16.68 -3.01
C ASN A 289 20.32 -15.39 -2.67
N VAL A 290 20.34 -14.41 -3.57
CA VAL A 290 20.94 -13.09 -3.34
C VAL A 290 19.91 -12.20 -2.65
N ALA A 291 20.33 -11.51 -1.59
CA ALA A 291 19.48 -10.57 -0.87
C ALA A 291 19.35 -9.25 -1.63
N HIS A 292 18.10 -8.77 -1.72
CA HIS A 292 17.68 -7.49 -2.29
C HIS A 292 16.81 -6.75 -1.27
N PHE A 293 16.73 -5.42 -1.38
CA PHE A 293 15.76 -4.66 -0.60
C PHE A 293 14.34 -4.96 -1.06
N TYR A 294 13.42 -5.12 -0.10
CA TYR A 294 12.00 -5.35 -0.36
C TYR A 294 11.15 -4.63 0.69
N MET A 295 10.72 -3.41 0.38
CA MET A 295 9.96 -2.56 1.30
C MET A 295 8.51 -3.03 1.35
N THR A 296 8.04 -3.40 2.54
CA THR A 296 6.67 -3.90 2.73
C THR A 296 5.74 -2.94 3.44
N ASP A 297 6.27 -1.84 3.98
CA ASP A 297 5.51 -0.82 4.71
C ASP A 297 6.00 0.57 4.30
N SER A 298 5.11 1.29 3.62
CA SER A 298 5.28 2.71 3.27
C SER A 298 4.10 3.53 3.79
N GLY A 299 3.21 2.93 4.59
CA GLY A 299 1.99 3.57 5.09
C GLY A 299 2.25 4.57 6.21
N GLY A 300 3.44 4.56 6.80
CA GLY A 300 3.92 5.60 7.70
C GLY A 300 4.12 6.95 6.99
N ALA A 301 4.36 6.97 5.70
CA ALA A 301 4.62 8.21 4.98
C ALA A 301 3.37 9.10 4.86
N ASP A 302 3.58 10.42 4.88
CA ASP A 302 2.51 11.42 4.84
C ASP A 302 2.92 12.67 4.07
N MET A 303 2.35 12.85 2.88
CA MET A 303 2.56 14.06 2.09
C MET A 303 1.77 15.22 2.68
N SER A 304 2.44 16.05 3.45
CA SER A 304 1.88 17.25 4.08
C SER A 304 2.74 18.49 3.80
N ASP A 305 2.35 19.66 4.32
CA ASP A 305 3.18 20.86 4.29
C ASP A 305 4.33 20.90 5.31
N TYR A 306 4.55 19.79 6.04
CA TYR A 306 5.58 19.68 7.05
C TYR A 306 6.99 19.46 6.46
N LEU A 307 7.66 20.56 6.14
CA LEU A 307 9.02 20.55 5.57
C LEU A 307 10.12 19.85 6.39
N PRO A 308 10.09 19.80 7.74
CA PRO A 308 11.14 19.15 8.50
C PRO A 308 11.36 17.66 8.14
N SER A 309 10.31 16.91 7.80
CA SER A 309 10.44 15.52 7.34
C SER A 309 11.26 15.41 6.04
N ILE A 310 11.05 16.33 5.09
CA ILE A 310 11.82 16.39 3.84
C ILE A 310 13.29 16.68 4.14
N LYS A 311 13.56 17.70 4.96
CA LYS A 311 14.92 18.12 5.33
C LYS A 311 15.68 16.99 6.05
N ARG A 312 15.00 16.28 6.95
CA ARG A 312 15.55 15.11 7.63
C ARG A 312 15.91 14.01 6.63
N ASN A 313 14.99 13.63 5.74
CA ASN A 313 15.26 12.56 4.79
C ASN A 313 16.39 12.92 3.80
N LEU A 314 16.48 14.20 3.41
CA LEU A 314 17.58 14.72 2.58
C LEU A 314 18.94 14.76 3.29
N SER A 315 19.00 14.68 4.62
CA SER A 315 20.26 14.69 5.38
C SER A 315 20.91 13.31 5.47
N TYR A 316 20.16 12.25 5.18
CA TYR A 316 20.62 10.88 5.35
C TYR A 316 21.52 10.37 4.22
N PHE A 317 21.44 10.96 3.03
CA PHE A 317 22.20 10.53 1.85
C PHE A 317 22.43 11.66 0.87
N ASN A 318 23.47 11.52 0.06
CA ASN A 318 23.78 12.46 -1.01
C ASN A 318 24.46 11.79 -2.22
N ARG A 319 24.40 10.47 -2.36
CA ARG A 319 24.75 9.77 -3.61
C ARG A 319 23.49 9.14 -4.21
N TYR A 320 23.26 9.39 -5.49
CA TYR A 320 21.98 9.10 -6.16
C TYR A 320 22.12 8.10 -7.30
N ASP A 321 21.04 7.38 -7.61
CA ASP A 321 20.93 6.70 -8.90
C ASP A 321 20.64 7.70 -10.04
N ARG A 322 21.51 7.72 -11.05
CA ARG A 322 21.45 8.70 -12.15
C ARG A 322 20.18 8.58 -12.99
N LYS A 323 19.76 7.36 -13.32
CA LYS A 323 18.60 7.11 -14.19
C LYS A 323 17.32 7.54 -13.48
N THR A 324 17.24 7.28 -12.19
CA THR A 324 16.14 7.71 -11.32
C THR A 324 16.02 9.21 -11.26
N ILE A 325 17.11 9.93 -10.96
CA ILE A 325 17.09 11.39 -10.95
C ILE A 325 16.67 11.96 -12.31
N ALA A 326 17.13 11.37 -13.43
CA ALA A 326 16.73 11.82 -14.77
C ALA A 326 15.21 11.66 -15.00
N LYS A 327 14.63 10.51 -14.64
CA LYS A 327 13.17 10.30 -14.71
C LYS A 327 12.39 11.24 -13.79
N LEU A 328 12.88 11.50 -12.58
CA LEU A 328 12.25 12.45 -11.64
C LEU A 328 12.32 13.90 -12.13
N LYS A 329 13.38 14.29 -12.85
CA LYS A 329 13.45 15.59 -13.54
C LYS A 329 12.37 15.69 -14.62
N GLN A 330 12.16 14.64 -15.42
CA GLN A 330 11.09 14.61 -16.42
C GLN A 330 9.71 14.74 -15.77
N LEU A 331 9.46 14.00 -14.69
CA LEU A 331 8.23 14.13 -13.90
C LEU A 331 8.05 15.57 -13.39
N TYR A 332 9.09 16.17 -12.80
CA TYR A 332 9.03 17.55 -12.32
C TYR A 332 8.71 18.56 -13.44
N LEU A 333 9.31 18.40 -14.62
CA LEU A 333 9.02 19.24 -15.80
C LEU A 333 7.57 19.08 -16.24
N PHE A 334 7.07 17.85 -16.34
CA PHE A 334 5.67 17.58 -16.67
C PHE A 334 4.70 18.20 -15.67
N LEU A 335 4.95 18.07 -14.37
CA LEU A 335 4.07 18.68 -13.38
C LEU A 335 4.03 20.21 -13.59
N ASN A 336 5.17 20.84 -13.91
CA ASN A 336 5.25 22.29 -14.16
C ASN A 336 4.62 22.71 -15.49
N ASN A 337 4.70 21.86 -16.51
CA ASN A 337 4.12 22.11 -17.82
C ASN A 337 3.50 20.81 -18.38
N PRO A 338 2.22 20.52 -18.03
CA PRO A 338 1.58 19.25 -18.41
C PRO A 338 1.49 19.02 -19.92
N ALA A 339 1.54 20.09 -20.73
CA ALA A 339 1.52 20.01 -22.19
C ALA A 339 2.74 19.26 -22.78
N GLN A 340 3.87 19.18 -22.05
CA GLN A 340 5.02 18.37 -22.48
C GLN A 340 4.76 16.86 -22.41
N GLY A 341 3.76 16.47 -21.62
CA GLY A 341 3.36 15.10 -21.41
C GLY A 341 4.34 14.28 -20.56
N PHE A 342 3.82 13.21 -19.94
CA PHE A 342 4.61 12.22 -19.20
C PHE A 342 3.89 10.88 -19.21
N LEU A 343 4.50 9.83 -19.74
CA LEU A 343 3.87 8.49 -19.84
C LEU A 343 2.46 8.50 -20.48
N GLY A 344 2.26 9.41 -21.45
CA GLY A 344 0.97 9.61 -22.12
C GLY A 344 -0.09 10.36 -21.29
N TYR A 345 0.28 10.95 -20.16
CA TYR A 345 -0.55 11.94 -19.46
C TYR A 345 -0.23 13.34 -19.97
N THR A 346 -1.25 14.17 -20.13
CA THR A 346 -1.16 15.62 -20.40
C THR A 346 -1.85 16.45 -19.31
N ASP A 347 -2.36 15.78 -18.28
CA ASP A 347 -3.04 16.36 -17.12
C ASP A 347 -2.35 15.85 -15.85
N ALA A 348 -1.79 16.78 -15.06
CA ALA A 348 -1.09 16.47 -13.84
C ALA A 348 -2.02 15.96 -12.72
N GLU A 349 -3.27 16.44 -12.68
CA GLU A 349 -4.26 16.02 -11.68
C GLU A 349 -4.71 14.58 -11.94
N ALA A 350 -5.01 14.25 -13.20
CA ALA A 350 -5.28 12.87 -13.59
C ALA A 350 -4.09 11.94 -13.30
N PHE A 351 -2.86 12.41 -13.56
CA PHE A 351 -1.65 11.64 -13.24
C PHE A 351 -1.53 11.34 -11.74
N VAL A 352 -1.69 12.32 -10.84
CA VAL A 352 -1.53 12.06 -9.40
C VAL A 352 -2.62 11.16 -8.83
N VAL A 353 -3.84 11.22 -9.40
CA VAL A 353 -4.92 10.29 -9.04
C VAL A 353 -4.55 8.86 -9.44
N ASP A 354 -4.08 8.66 -10.66
CA ASP A 354 -3.64 7.34 -11.14
C ASP A 354 -2.35 6.85 -10.46
N LEU A 355 -1.50 7.78 -10.01
CA LEU A 355 -0.37 7.48 -9.14
C LEU A 355 -0.85 6.88 -7.80
N GLY A 356 -2.02 7.28 -7.31
CA GLY A 356 -2.62 6.75 -6.08
C GLY A 356 -2.92 7.82 -5.03
N LEU A 357 -2.69 9.10 -5.32
CA LEU A 357 -2.91 10.22 -4.41
C LEU A 357 -4.28 10.86 -4.67
N TYR A 358 -5.32 10.40 -3.97
CA TYR A 358 -6.68 10.87 -4.30
C TYR A 358 -7.68 10.94 -3.13
N SER A 359 -7.37 10.41 -1.94
CA SER A 359 -8.41 10.23 -0.91
C SER A 359 -8.53 11.33 0.13
N GLU A 360 -7.44 12.07 0.43
CA GLU A 360 -7.43 13.05 1.51
C GLU A 360 -7.44 14.50 1.04
N PHE A 361 -6.70 14.79 -0.03
CA PHE A 361 -6.58 16.13 -0.59
C PHE A 361 -7.13 16.18 -2.02
N LYS A 362 -7.41 17.39 -2.51
CA LYS A 362 -7.76 17.57 -3.93
C LYS A 362 -6.54 17.22 -4.79
N PRO A 363 -6.73 16.68 -6.01
CA PRO A 363 -5.61 16.36 -6.91
C PRO A 363 -4.64 17.54 -7.13
N ALA A 364 -5.15 18.76 -7.29
CA ALA A 364 -4.32 19.98 -7.38
C ALA A 364 -3.37 20.18 -6.18
N GLU A 365 -3.81 19.84 -4.97
CA GLU A 365 -2.98 19.95 -3.76
C GLU A 365 -1.88 18.89 -3.75
N TYR A 366 -2.17 17.66 -4.18
CA TYR A 366 -1.15 16.64 -4.39
C TYR A 366 -0.15 17.01 -5.47
N VAL A 367 -0.60 17.59 -6.59
CA VAL A 367 0.30 18.14 -7.62
C VAL A 367 1.25 19.17 -7.02
N ARG A 368 0.72 20.14 -6.25
CA ARG A 368 1.54 21.16 -5.56
C ARG A 368 2.56 20.53 -4.62
N MET A 369 2.15 19.60 -3.77
CA MET A 369 3.06 18.95 -2.80
C MET A 369 4.11 18.07 -3.48
N LEU A 370 3.74 17.31 -4.51
CA LEU A 370 4.66 16.48 -5.27
C LEU A 370 5.70 17.33 -6.00
N LYS A 371 5.26 18.42 -6.66
CA LYS A 371 6.14 19.43 -7.26
C LYS A 371 7.16 19.96 -6.27
N ARG A 372 6.69 20.40 -5.10
CA ARG A 372 7.55 20.97 -4.06
C ARG A 372 8.58 19.96 -3.57
N ASN A 373 8.17 18.73 -3.27
CA ASN A 373 9.08 17.72 -2.72
C ASN A 373 10.14 17.32 -3.77
N LEU A 374 9.75 17.20 -5.05
CA LEU A 374 10.67 17.02 -6.17
C LEU A 374 11.63 18.21 -6.32
N GLN A 375 11.14 19.45 -6.19
CA GLN A 375 11.98 20.64 -6.25
C GLN A 375 13.07 20.62 -5.17
N PHE A 376 12.73 20.29 -3.92
CA PHE A 376 13.71 20.17 -2.83
C PHE A 376 14.76 19.08 -3.11
N LEU A 377 14.31 17.90 -3.57
CA LEU A 377 15.20 16.82 -3.96
C LEU A 377 16.15 17.25 -5.09
N LEU A 378 15.62 17.79 -6.18
CA LEU A 378 16.40 18.16 -7.36
C LEU A 378 17.36 19.32 -7.07
N ALA A 379 16.99 20.25 -6.19
CA ALA A 379 17.89 21.29 -5.71
C ALA A 379 19.06 20.70 -4.91
N LYS A 380 18.79 19.74 -4.01
CA LYS A 380 19.85 19.03 -3.26
C LYS A 380 20.76 18.24 -4.19
N VAL A 381 20.21 17.50 -5.14
CA VAL A 381 20.99 16.77 -6.16
C VAL A 381 21.90 17.72 -6.95
N SER A 382 21.40 18.90 -7.32
CA SER A 382 22.18 19.91 -8.06
C SER A 382 23.31 20.49 -7.20
N LEU A 383 23.06 20.73 -5.91
CA LEU A 383 24.10 21.14 -4.96
C LEU A 383 25.19 20.07 -4.82
N THR A 384 24.79 18.83 -4.56
CA THR A 384 25.73 17.70 -4.44
C THR A 384 26.50 17.45 -5.72
N THR A 385 25.87 17.56 -6.90
CA THR A 385 26.57 17.41 -8.19
C THR A 385 27.65 18.47 -8.38
N ARG A 386 27.41 19.72 -7.93
CA ARG A 386 28.44 20.77 -7.96
C ARG A 386 29.60 20.48 -7.01
N GLU A 387 29.30 19.90 -5.85
CA GLU A 387 30.30 19.62 -4.80
C GLU A 387 31.14 18.37 -5.10
N TYR A 388 30.51 17.29 -5.58
CA TYR A 388 31.14 15.96 -5.72
C TYR A 388 31.28 15.49 -7.18
N GLY A 389 30.79 16.26 -8.16
CA GLY A 389 30.86 15.89 -9.58
C GLY A 389 30.22 14.54 -9.87
N ILE A 390 30.97 13.65 -10.53
CA ILE A 390 30.52 12.28 -10.85
C ILE A 390 30.21 11.47 -9.59
N ASN A 391 30.85 11.77 -8.45
CA ASN A 391 30.69 11.02 -7.21
C ASN A 391 29.35 11.26 -6.49
N ALA A 392 28.59 12.28 -6.92
CA ALA A 392 27.20 12.47 -6.54
C ALA A 392 26.29 11.34 -7.05
N TYR A 393 26.77 10.50 -7.97
CA TYR A 393 26.01 9.39 -8.53
C TYR A 393 26.71 8.06 -8.26
N LEU A 394 25.92 7.00 -8.09
CA LEU A 394 26.40 5.63 -8.11
C LEU A 394 26.93 5.31 -9.54
N PRO A 395 28.00 4.49 -9.65
CA PRO A 395 28.61 4.14 -10.93
C PRO A 395 27.66 3.31 -11.80
#